data_AF-A0A841ATX1-F1
#
_entry.id   AF-A0A841ATX1-F1
#
_cell.length_a   1.000
_cell.length_b   1.000
_cell.length_c   1.000
_cell.angle_alpha   90.00
_cell.angle_beta   90.00
_cell.angle_gamma   90.00
#
_symmetry.space_group_name_H-M   'P 1'
#
loop_
_entity.id
_entity.type
_entity.pdbx_description
1 polymer ?
#
loop_
_entity_poly.entity_id
_entity_poly.type
_entity_poly.pdbx_seq_one_letter_code
_entity_poly.pdbx_strand_id
1 'polypeptide(L)' 'MNSLSGLVKGKHHALLSPYPGLPATVVATAWGRRLELDDPADPRIARFLDVCRAGPQSVEKGAPCAGGVGKPLL' A
#
# COMPACT_ATOMS: atom_id res chain seq x y z
N MET A 1 -14.59 -7.98 -10.82
CA MET A 1 -13.72 -8.71 -9.87
C MET A 1 -12.50 -7.84 -9.61
N ASN A 2 -12.40 -7.23 -8.43
CA ASN A 2 -11.29 -6.34 -8.07
C ASN A 2 -10.20 -7.17 -7.36
N SER A 3 -9.07 -7.40 -8.03
CA SER A 3 -7.91 -8.04 -7.41
C SER A 3 -7.04 -7.00 -6.67
N LEU A 4 -6.28 -7.43 -5.65
CA LEU A 4 -5.31 -6.58 -4.96
C LEU A 4 -4.33 -5.91 -5.94
N SER A 5 -3.85 -6.67 -6.92
CA SER A 5 -2.98 -6.15 -7.97
C SER A 5 -3.64 -5.03 -8.78
N GLY A 6 -4.94 -5.16 -9.09
CA GLY A 6 -5.72 -4.12 -9.76
C GLY A 6 -5.90 -2.87 -8.91
N LEU A 7 -5.89 -2.98 -7.58
CA LEU A 7 -5.96 -1.84 -6.68
C LEU A 7 -4.66 -1.03 -6.61
N VAL A 8 -3.51 -1.62 -6.96
CA VAL A 8 -2.19 -1.01 -6.75
C VAL A 8 -1.45 -0.68 -8.05
N LYS A 9 -1.63 -1.48 -9.11
CA LYS A 9 -0.92 -1.29 -10.39
C LYS A 9 -1.17 0.11 -10.97
N GLY A 10 -0.09 0.82 -11.27
CA GLY A 10 -0.14 2.18 -11.85
C GLY A 10 -0.55 3.28 -10.86
N LYS A 11 -0.77 2.96 -9.58
CA LYS A 11 -1.13 3.94 -8.57
C LYS A 11 0.11 4.41 -7.79
N HIS A 12 0.48 5.68 -7.94
CA HIS A 12 1.56 6.30 -7.17
C HIS A 12 1.34 6.16 -5.65
N HIS A 13 2.42 6.06 -4.87
CA HIS A 13 2.40 5.91 -3.41
C HIS A 13 1.69 4.63 -2.92
N ALA A 14 1.62 3.58 -3.75
CA ALA A 14 1.10 2.27 -3.37
C ALA A 14 2.00 1.16 -3.91
N LEU A 15 2.23 0.14 -3.08
CA LEU A 15 2.99 -1.05 -3.44
C LEU A 15 2.28 -2.29 -2.87
N LEU A 16 2.40 -3.41 -3.58
CA LEU A 16 1.87 -4.71 -3.17
C LEU A 16 3.01 -5.71 -3.28
N SER A 17 3.29 -6.40 -2.19
CA SER A 17 4.29 -7.46 -2.14
C SER A 17 3.73 -8.64 -1.37
N PRO A 18 3.94 -9.88 -1.83
CA PRO A 18 3.88 -11.04 -0.94
C PRO A 18 4.85 -10.83 0.22
N TYR A 19 4.42 -11.17 1.43
CA TYR A 19 5.26 -11.15 2.62
C TYR A 19 4.92 -12.35 3.50
N PRO A 20 5.85 -13.29 3.72
CA PRO A 20 5.58 -14.49 4.52
C PRO A 20 5.45 -14.13 6.01
N GLY A 21 4.57 -14.86 6.72
CA GLY A 21 4.41 -14.69 8.17
C GLY A 21 3.60 -13.46 8.59
N LEU A 22 2.79 -12.88 7.70
CA LEU A 22 1.83 -11.85 8.08
C LEU A 22 0.81 -12.41 9.10
N PRO A 23 0.36 -11.59 10.07
CA PRO A 23 -0.64 -11.99 11.06
C PRO A 23 -2.06 -12.14 10.47
N ALA A 24 -2.29 -11.69 9.22
CA ALA A 24 -3.55 -11.79 8.49
C ALA A 24 -3.28 -11.98 6.99
N THR A 25 -4.31 -12.35 6.21
CA THR A 25 -4.22 -12.56 4.75
C THR A 25 -3.72 -11.32 4.01
N VAL A 26 -4.18 -10.14 4.41
CA VAL A 26 -3.71 -8.85 3.89
C VAL A 26 -3.43 -7.92 5.07
N VAL A 27 -2.26 -7.29 5.05
CA VAL A 27 -1.90 -6.23 5.99
C VAL A 27 -1.57 -4.97 5.20
N ALA A 28 -2.39 -3.94 5.35
CA ALA A 28 -2.16 -2.63 4.75
C ALA A 28 -1.56 -1.67 5.79
N THR A 29 -0.41 -1.06 5.47
CA THR A 29 0.30 -0.15 6.37
C THR A 29 0.57 1.19 5.69
N ALA A 30 0.48 2.28 6.45
CA ALA A 30 0.88 3.62 6.01
C ALA A 30 1.03 4.56 7.22
N TRP A 31 2.18 5.23 7.35
CA TRP A 31 2.39 6.32 8.33
C TRP A 31 1.93 5.98 9.76
N GLY A 32 2.40 4.86 10.32
CA GLY A 32 2.02 4.41 11.67
C GLY A 32 0.61 3.82 11.79
N ARG A 33 -0.17 3.76 10.70
CA ARG A 33 -1.46 3.10 10.63
C ARG A 33 -1.32 1.70 10.05
N ARG A 34 -2.12 0.78 10.58
CA ARG A 34 -2.23 -0.61 10.10
C ARG A 34 -3.70 -1.02 10.01
N LEU A 35 -4.02 -1.80 8.98
CA LEU A 35 -5.29 -2.48 8.81
C LEU A 35 -5.00 -3.95 8.46
N GLU A 36 -5.46 -4.86 9.32
CA GLU A 36 -5.32 -6.31 9.16
C GLU A 36 -6.67 -6.89 8.71
N LEU A 37 -6.64 -7.73 7.67
CA LEU A 37 -7.84 -8.21 6.97
C LEU A 37 -7.64 -9.66 6.55
N ASP A 38 -8.66 -10.48 6.78
CA ASP A 38 -8.64 -11.89 6.39
C ASP A 38 -9.16 -12.12 4.97
N ASP A 39 -9.91 -11.17 4.41
CA ASP A 39 -10.44 -11.20 3.05
C ASP A 39 -9.68 -10.23 2.11
N PRO A 40 -9.02 -10.72 1.05
CA PRO A 40 -8.34 -9.87 0.07
C PRO A 40 -9.29 -9.05 -0.82
N ALA A 41 -10.58 -9.34 -0.82
CA ALA A 41 -11.61 -8.56 -1.51
C ALA A 41 -12.30 -7.52 -0.62
N ASP A 42 -11.88 -7.38 0.65
CA ASP A 42 -12.53 -6.48 1.60
C ASP A 42 -12.51 -5.02 1.09
N PRO A 43 -13.67 -4.34 0.99
CA PRO A 43 -13.75 -2.98 0.46
C PRO A 43 -12.99 -1.95 1.31
N ARG A 44 -12.68 -2.26 2.57
CA ARG A 44 -11.85 -1.41 3.44
C ARG A 44 -10.43 -1.23 2.91
N ILE A 45 -9.93 -2.13 2.07
CA ILE A 45 -8.61 -2.01 1.42
C ILE A 45 -8.58 -0.79 0.48
N ALA A 46 -9.59 -0.68 -0.38
CA ALA A 46 -9.70 0.46 -1.29
C ALA A 46 -9.82 1.77 -0.50
N ARG A 47 -10.65 1.78 0.55
CA ARG A 47 -10.82 2.94 1.44
C ARG A 47 -9.51 3.33 2.13
N PHE A 48 -8.73 2.35 2.59
CA PHE A 48 -7.43 2.59 3.22
C PHE A 48 -6.46 3.26 2.22
N LEU A 49 -6.36 2.75 0.99
CA LEU A 49 -5.53 3.33 -0.06
C LEU A 49 -5.92 4.78 -0.37
N ASP A 50 -7.21 5.06 -0.50
CA ASP A 50 -7.70 6.41 -0.80
C ASP A 50 -7.35 7.41 0.30
N VAL A 51 -7.50 6.99 1.56
CA VAL A 51 -7.14 7.84 2.70
C VAL A 51 -5.62 8.00 2.81
N CYS A 52 -4.84 6.96 2.57
CA CYS A 52 -3.41 6.93 2.89
C CYS A 52 -2.47 7.45 1.80
N ARG A 53 -2.81 7.31 0.51
CA ARG A 53 -1.90 7.65 -0.60
C ARG A 53 -1.62 9.14 -0.78
N ALA A 54 -2.55 10.00 -0.39
CA ALA A 54 -2.43 11.46 -0.51
C ALA A 54 -3.04 12.21 0.69
N GLY A 55 -3.24 11.50 1.81
CA GLY A 55 -3.91 12.04 2.97
C GLY A 55 -3.08 13.05 3.77
N PRO A 56 -3.74 13.88 4.59
CA PRO A 56 -3.07 14.89 5.42
C PRO A 56 -2.07 14.30 6.42
N GLN A 57 -2.17 13.02 6.75
CA GLN A 57 -1.27 12.29 7.64
C GLN A 57 0.07 11.87 7.02
N SER A 58 0.26 12.03 5.70
CA SER A 58 1.57 11.78 5.08
C SER A 58 2.56 12.84 5.52
N VAL A 59 3.69 12.44 6.13
CA VAL A 59 4.77 13.38 6.47
C VAL A 59 5.62 13.74 5.24
N GLU A 60 5.57 12.94 4.17
CA GLU A 60 6.27 13.17 2.90
C GLU A 60 5.30 13.62 1.79
N LYS A 61 4.47 14.63 2.04
CA LYS A 61 3.56 15.15 1.01
C LYS A 61 4.33 15.73 -0.17
N GLY A 62 4.06 15.22 -1.35
CA GLY A 62 4.67 15.69 -2.60
C GLY A 62 6.08 15.16 -2.87
N ALA A 63 6.62 14.31 -1.98
CA ALA A 63 7.90 13.66 -2.23
C ALA A 63 7.77 12.67 -3.40
N PRO A 64 8.68 12.69 -4.39
CA PRO A 64 8.62 11.76 -5.50
C PRO A 64 8.98 10.34 -5.06
N CYS A 65 8.23 9.35 -5.54
CA CYS A 65 8.65 7.93 -5.45
C CYS A 65 9.70 7.53 -6.50
N ALA A 66 10.18 8.46 -7.32
CA ALA A 66 11.04 8.22 -8.47
C ALA A 66 12.32 9.05 -8.37
N GLY A 67 13.38 8.61 -9.07
CA GLY A 67 14.68 9.29 -9.08
C GLY A 67 15.65 8.85 -7.97
N GLY A 68 15.36 7.74 -7.29
CA GLY A 68 16.30 7.14 -6.35
C GLY A 68 17.61 6.71 -7.03
N VAL A 69 18.74 6.93 -6.36
CA VAL A 69 20.06 6.48 -6.81
C VAL A 69 20.41 5.13 -6.17
N GLY A 70 20.99 4.22 -6.96
CA GLY A 70 21.37 2.87 -6.52
C GLY A 70 20.74 1.77 -7.36
N LYS A 71 21.33 0.56 -7.29
CA LYS A 71 20.77 -0.65 -7.88
C LYS A 71 20.05 -1.40 -6.76
N PRO A 72 18.72 -1.62 -6.85
CA PRO A 72 18.05 -2.50 -5.92
C PRO A 72 18.80 -3.85 -5.89
N LEU A 73 19.08 -4.36 -4.69
CA LEU A 73 19.58 -5.73 -4.53
C LEU A 73 18.40 -6.69 -4.76
N LEU A 74 17.93 -6.79 -5.99
CA LEU A 74 17.03 -7.82 -6.50
C LEU A 74 17.41 -8.12 -7.95
#